data_AF-A0A397CP81-F1
#
_entry.id   AF-A0A397CP81-F1
#
_cell.length_a   1.000
_cell.length_b   1.000
_cell.length_c   1.000
_cell.angle_alpha   90.00
_cell.angle_beta   90.00
_cell.angle_gamma   90.00
#
_symmetry.space_group_name_H-M   'P 1'
#
loop_
_entity.id
_entity.type
_entity.pdbx_description
1 polymer ?
#
loop_
_entity_poly.entity_id
_entity_poly.type
_entity_poly.pdbx_seq_one_letter_code
_entity_poly.pdbx_strand_id
1 'polypeptide(L)'
;YFAAYYSKKFDTPQAQWRQGLWGDHYFHAKTKVIRSTPWTSSSVPMFISFILEPLWSVYKTMMEPLPPPTRLATDGTYLEKLRQLTKSLRVAKLVNDRELLQRDRKLALQAVMRKWLPLAPSVLKMVSRVLPSPIAAQKTRADRLCVPDAADADQVATFHSIQGAEVYVAVGRVFSGTLKAQDLLYLLGPKYNGSEGVSSSHVTEISPTSLQLYMVMGADFVLVNEVPPGNIVGIVGLHEHVLKTATLASTVACPSLAKMPYQAKPIVRVAVEPEDPRHFAELEAGLQRLYRSDPTVEVHVQVWLFESR
;
A
#
# COMPACT_ATOMS: atom_id res chain seq x y z
N TYR A 1 -15.90 -16.42 2.96
CA TYR A 1 -16.44 -17.05 4.18
C TYR A 1 -17.87 -17.54 3.94
N PHE A 2 -18.84 -16.64 3.73
CA PHE A 2 -20.27 -16.97 3.58
C PHE A 2 -20.58 -18.10 2.60
N ALA A 3 -19.99 -18.07 1.40
CA ALA A 3 -20.18 -19.14 0.41
C ALA A 3 -19.80 -20.54 0.94
N ALA A 4 -18.68 -20.66 1.67
CA ALA A 4 -18.25 -21.93 2.25
C ALA A 4 -19.15 -22.35 3.42
N TYR A 5 -19.63 -21.38 4.21
CA TYR A 5 -20.53 -21.61 5.32
C TYR A 5 -21.89 -22.17 4.85
N TYR A 6 -22.53 -21.50 3.89
CA TYR A 6 -23.83 -21.90 3.37
C TYR A 6 -23.77 -23.16 2.50
N SER A 7 -22.67 -23.34 1.75
CA SER A 7 -22.39 -24.60 1.04
C SER A 7 -22.44 -25.80 1.98
N LYS A 8 -21.79 -25.72 3.16
CA LYS A 8 -21.85 -26.79 4.17
C LYS A 8 -23.21 -26.90 4.87
N LYS A 9 -23.91 -25.77 5.06
CA LYS A 9 -25.22 -25.75 5.74
C LYS A 9 -26.32 -26.37 4.88
N PHE A 10 -26.30 -26.13 3.58
CA PHE A 10 -27.35 -26.57 2.65
C PHE A 10 -26.93 -27.76 1.79
N ASP A 11 -25.69 -28.22 1.91
CA ASP A 11 -25.10 -29.31 1.13
C ASP A 11 -25.18 -29.06 -0.38
N THR A 12 -24.63 -27.92 -0.80
CA THR A 12 -24.60 -27.49 -2.21
C THR A 12 -23.22 -26.93 -2.60
N PRO A 13 -22.83 -26.97 -3.88
CA PRO A 13 -21.49 -26.57 -4.32
C PRO A 13 -21.12 -25.13 -3.95
N GLN A 14 -19.92 -24.92 -3.40
CA GLN A 14 -19.45 -23.59 -3.00
C GLN A 14 -19.39 -22.60 -4.17
N ALA A 15 -19.12 -23.08 -5.40
CA ALA A 15 -19.06 -22.24 -6.59
C ALA A 15 -20.41 -21.53 -6.87
N GLN A 16 -21.52 -22.27 -6.73
CA GLN A 16 -22.87 -21.72 -6.93
C GLN A 16 -23.18 -20.60 -5.94
N TRP A 17 -22.79 -20.75 -4.67
CA TRP A 17 -22.92 -19.68 -3.67
C TRP A 17 -22.01 -18.48 -3.98
N ARG A 18 -20.80 -18.69 -4.49
CA ARG A 18 -19.90 -17.57 -4.83
C ARG A 18 -20.48 -16.69 -5.94
N GLN A 19 -21.17 -17.30 -6.91
CA GLN A 19 -21.85 -16.59 -7.97
C GLN A 19 -23.17 -15.98 -7.48
N GLY A 20 -23.99 -16.76 -6.77
CA GLY A 20 -25.31 -16.35 -6.29
C GLY A 20 -25.32 -15.30 -5.17
N LEU A 21 -24.26 -15.18 -4.37
CA LEU A 21 -24.22 -14.20 -3.28
C LEU A 21 -24.05 -12.75 -3.74
N TRP A 22 -23.83 -12.49 -5.03
CA TRP A 22 -23.67 -11.13 -5.55
C TRP A 22 -24.57 -10.91 -6.76
N GLY A 23 -25.24 -9.76 -6.82
CA GLY A 23 -26.24 -9.44 -7.83
C GLY A 23 -27.65 -9.93 -7.49
N ASP A 24 -28.54 -9.89 -8.48
CA ASP A 24 -29.97 -10.18 -8.33
C ASP A 24 -30.25 -11.67 -8.43
N HIS A 25 -29.73 -12.42 -7.45
CA HIS A 25 -29.97 -13.85 -7.33
C HIS A 25 -30.83 -14.15 -6.11
N TYR A 26 -31.69 -15.15 -6.23
CA TYR A 26 -32.66 -15.57 -5.23
C TYR A 26 -32.48 -17.06 -4.94
N PHE A 27 -32.52 -17.44 -3.67
CA PHE A 27 -32.36 -18.82 -3.23
C PHE A 27 -33.64 -19.33 -2.58
N HIS A 28 -34.09 -20.49 -3.03
CA HIS A 28 -35.27 -21.12 -2.47
C HIS A 28 -34.86 -22.28 -1.54
N ALA A 29 -35.11 -22.14 -0.24
CA ALA A 29 -34.57 -23.05 0.79
C ALA A 29 -35.02 -24.52 0.65
N LYS A 30 -36.22 -24.78 0.12
CA LYS A 30 -36.75 -26.15 -0.04
C LYS A 30 -36.16 -26.88 -1.24
N THR A 31 -36.01 -26.17 -2.36
CA THR A 31 -35.52 -26.75 -3.63
C THR A 31 -34.01 -26.61 -3.76
N LYS A 32 -33.38 -25.77 -2.94
CA LYS A 32 -31.95 -25.46 -2.92
C LYS A 32 -31.42 -24.91 -4.25
N VAL A 33 -32.31 -24.33 -5.06
CA VAL A 33 -31.97 -23.75 -6.37
C VAL A 33 -31.75 -22.25 -6.24
N ILE A 34 -30.70 -21.77 -6.91
CA ILE A 34 -30.40 -20.35 -7.11
C ILE A 34 -30.91 -19.95 -8.50
N ARG A 35 -31.67 -18.86 -8.59
CA ARG A 35 -32.17 -18.29 -9.86
C ARG A 35 -31.99 -16.78 -9.87
N SER A 36 -31.91 -16.17 -11.04
CA SER A 36 -31.84 -14.71 -11.20
C SER A 36 -33.22 -14.05 -11.18
N THR A 37 -34.30 -14.83 -11.28
CA THR A 37 -35.67 -14.33 -11.21
C THR A 37 -36.23 -14.52 -9.81
N PRO A 38 -36.97 -13.54 -9.27
CA PRO A 38 -37.66 -13.69 -8.00
C PRO A 38 -38.71 -14.80 -8.09
N TRP A 39 -38.92 -15.54 -7.00
CA TRP A 39 -39.98 -16.57 -6.92
C TRP A 39 -41.34 -15.97 -6.59
N THR A 40 -41.34 -14.87 -5.84
CA THR A 40 -42.50 -14.11 -5.37
C THR A 40 -42.16 -12.64 -5.40
N SER A 41 -43.17 -11.75 -5.40
CA SER A 41 -42.96 -10.30 -5.26
C SER A 41 -42.25 -9.90 -3.96
N SER A 42 -42.31 -10.77 -2.94
CA SER A 42 -41.62 -10.63 -1.64
C SER A 42 -40.24 -11.29 -1.58
N SER A 43 -39.76 -11.89 -2.68
CA SER A 43 -38.47 -12.56 -2.69
C SER A 43 -37.35 -11.53 -2.52
N VAL A 44 -36.48 -11.77 -1.54
CA VAL A 44 -35.35 -10.91 -1.22
C VAL A 44 -34.08 -11.49 -1.84
N PRO A 45 -33.19 -10.67 -2.43
CA PRO A 45 -31.90 -11.12 -2.95
C PRO A 45 -31.08 -11.90 -1.91
N MET A 46 -30.26 -12.82 -2.42
CA MET A 46 -29.39 -13.67 -1.61
C MET A 46 -28.41 -12.85 -0.76
N PHE A 47 -27.86 -11.76 -1.31
CA PHE A 47 -26.94 -10.91 -0.55
C PHE A 47 -27.59 -10.32 0.70
N ILE A 48 -28.84 -9.87 0.58
CA ILE A 48 -29.57 -9.25 1.70
C ILE A 48 -29.90 -10.32 2.74
N SER A 49 -30.52 -11.43 2.33
CA SER A 49 -30.97 -12.50 3.23
C SER A 49 -29.83 -13.27 3.90
N PHE A 50 -28.73 -13.54 3.19
CA PHE A 50 -27.65 -14.39 3.70
C PHE A 50 -26.41 -13.62 4.18
N ILE A 51 -26.28 -12.33 3.89
CA ILE A 51 -25.13 -11.53 4.34
C ILE A 51 -25.58 -10.35 5.18
N LEU A 52 -26.41 -9.45 4.64
CA LEU A 52 -26.78 -8.22 5.34
C LEU A 52 -27.68 -8.45 6.55
N GLU A 53 -28.70 -9.31 6.46
CA GLU A 53 -29.60 -9.60 7.58
C GLU A 53 -28.86 -10.21 8.80
N PRO A 54 -27.99 -11.23 8.63
CA PRO A 54 -27.15 -11.70 9.73
C PRO A 54 -26.23 -10.61 10.30
N LEU A 55 -25.57 -9.81 9.45
CA LEU A 55 -24.71 -8.71 9.88
C LEU A 55 -25.49 -7.67 10.69
N TRP A 56 -26.68 -7.33 10.22
CA TRP A 56 -27.56 -6.34 10.84
C TRP A 56 -28.13 -6.83 12.16
N SER A 57 -28.50 -8.11 12.25
CA SER A 57 -28.91 -8.74 13.50
C SER A 57 -27.79 -8.67 14.55
N VAL A 58 -26.55 -8.99 14.16
CA VAL A 58 -25.38 -8.88 15.06
C VAL A 58 -25.15 -7.44 15.50
N TYR A 59 -25.20 -6.49 14.56
CA TYR A 59 -25.03 -5.08 14.86
C TYR A 59 -26.08 -4.59 15.87
N LYS A 60 -27.37 -4.88 15.63
CA LYS A 60 -28.47 -4.49 16.52
C LYS A 60 -28.28 -5.04 17.93
N THR A 61 -28.10 -6.35 18.06
CA THR A 61 -27.96 -7.00 19.38
C THR A 61 -26.73 -6.53 20.15
N MET A 62 -25.61 -6.25 19.46
CA MET A 62 -24.40 -5.74 20.11
C MET A 62 -24.48 -4.25 20.44
N MET A 63 -25.24 -3.45 19.70
CA MET A 63 -25.43 -2.02 19.95
C MET A 63 -26.47 -1.73 21.03
N GLU A 64 -27.33 -2.69 21.37
CA GLU A 64 -28.27 -2.54 22.49
C GLU A 64 -27.53 -2.13 23.78
N PRO A 65 -28.04 -1.10 24.49
CA PRO A 65 -27.40 -0.62 25.71
C PRO A 65 -27.41 -1.71 26.77
N LEU A 66 -26.32 -1.81 27.52
CA LEU A 66 -26.23 -2.75 28.62
C LEU A 66 -27.23 -2.37 29.73
N PRO A 67 -27.90 -3.37 30.35
CA PRO A 67 -28.68 -3.14 31.55
C PRO A 67 -27.86 -2.43 32.64
N PRO A 68 -28.49 -1.65 33.53
CA PRO A 68 -27.81 -1.06 34.67
C PRO A 68 -27.16 -2.16 35.52
N PRO A 69 -26.03 -1.88 36.20
CA PRO A 69 -25.22 -2.88 36.90
C PRO A 69 -25.99 -3.64 37.99
N THR A 70 -27.02 -3.02 38.57
CA THR A 70 -27.93 -3.64 39.54
C THR A 70 -28.80 -4.76 38.95
N ARG A 71 -29.16 -4.67 37.66
CA ARG A 71 -29.91 -5.72 36.93
C ARG A 71 -29.01 -6.69 36.20
N LEU A 72 -27.78 -6.28 35.84
CA LEU A 72 -26.83 -7.14 35.13
C LEU A 72 -26.40 -8.36 35.97
N ALA A 73 -26.34 -8.21 37.30
CA ALA A 73 -25.97 -9.29 38.23
C ALA A 73 -27.10 -10.31 38.44
N THR A 74 -28.36 -9.90 38.23
CA THR A 74 -29.56 -10.72 38.44
C THR A 74 -30.14 -11.29 37.14
N ASP A 75 -30.04 -10.56 36.03
CA ASP A 75 -30.49 -11.00 34.70
C ASP A 75 -29.35 -11.63 33.88
N GLY A 76 -29.06 -12.91 34.14
CA GLY A 76 -28.19 -13.73 33.26
C GLY A 76 -28.74 -13.91 31.83
N THR A 77 -29.98 -13.48 31.58
CA THR A 77 -30.69 -13.62 30.31
C THR A 77 -30.05 -12.82 29.16
N TYR A 78 -29.51 -11.63 29.43
CA TYR A 78 -28.88 -10.81 28.40
C TYR A 78 -27.54 -11.41 27.93
N LEU A 79 -26.74 -11.87 28.88
CA LEU A 79 -25.48 -12.54 28.60
C LEU A 79 -25.72 -13.85 27.84
N GLU A 80 -26.78 -14.59 28.17
CA GLU A 80 -27.16 -15.78 27.42
C GLU A 80 -27.58 -15.46 25.97
N LYS A 81 -28.30 -14.36 25.73
CA LYS A 81 -28.60 -13.89 24.36
C LYS A 81 -27.31 -13.60 23.58
N LEU A 82 -26.34 -12.92 24.18
CA LEU A 82 -25.04 -12.63 23.53
C LEU A 82 -24.24 -13.92 23.28
N ARG A 83 -24.27 -14.88 24.21
CA ARG A 83 -23.64 -16.20 24.02
C ARG A 83 -24.31 -17.01 22.93
N GLN A 84 -25.64 -17.01 22.85
CA GLN A 84 -26.37 -17.66 21.76
C GLN A 84 -26.01 -17.04 20.41
N LEU A 85 -25.88 -15.72 20.36
CA LEU A 85 -25.44 -15.01 19.16
C LEU A 85 -24.03 -15.44 18.76
N THR A 86 -23.05 -15.39 19.66
CA THR A 86 -21.67 -15.83 19.35
C THR A 86 -21.57 -17.31 19.00
N LYS A 87 -22.46 -18.15 19.54
CA LYS A 87 -22.59 -19.57 19.18
C LYS A 87 -23.12 -19.75 17.75
N SER A 88 -24.12 -18.97 17.34
CA SER A 88 -24.65 -18.99 15.97
C SER A 88 -23.59 -18.54 14.93
N LEU A 89 -22.75 -17.59 15.30
CA LEU A 89 -21.62 -17.10 14.50
C LEU A 89 -20.40 -18.03 14.52
N ARG A 90 -20.41 -19.07 15.38
CA ARG A 90 -19.29 -20.01 15.64
C ARG A 90 -18.02 -19.35 16.18
N VAL A 91 -18.16 -18.24 16.92
CA VAL A 91 -17.06 -17.52 17.57
C VAL A 91 -17.11 -17.60 19.10
N ALA A 92 -18.05 -18.35 19.68
CA ALA A 92 -18.22 -18.47 21.13
C ALA A 92 -16.94 -18.88 21.89
N LYS A 93 -16.03 -19.66 21.27
CA LYS A 93 -14.75 -20.06 21.88
C LYS A 93 -13.67 -18.96 21.83
N LEU A 94 -13.87 -17.93 21.03
CA LEU A 94 -12.88 -16.88 20.73
C LEU A 94 -13.19 -15.55 21.39
N VAL A 95 -14.38 -15.41 21.99
CA VAL A 95 -14.87 -14.18 22.59
C VAL A 95 -15.12 -14.44 24.07
N ASN A 96 -14.56 -13.59 24.92
CA ASN A 96 -14.73 -13.71 26.37
C ASN A 96 -15.96 -12.93 26.85
N ASP A 97 -16.58 -13.37 27.95
CA ASP A 97 -17.72 -12.66 28.56
C ASP A 97 -17.39 -11.20 28.92
N ARG A 98 -16.13 -10.92 29.30
CA ARG A 98 -15.64 -9.56 29.56
C ARG A 98 -15.70 -8.66 28.33
N GLU A 99 -15.41 -9.20 27.15
CA GLU A 99 -15.47 -8.46 25.88
C GLU A 99 -16.93 -8.19 25.48
N LEU A 100 -17.83 -9.14 25.74
CA LEU A 100 -19.26 -9.01 25.48
C LEU A 100 -19.94 -7.97 26.39
N LEU A 101 -19.51 -7.89 27.64
CA LEU A 101 -20.02 -6.96 28.66
C LEU A 101 -19.30 -5.61 28.69
N GLN A 102 -18.49 -5.30 27.67
CA GLN A 102 -17.82 -4.01 27.58
C GLN A 102 -18.84 -2.87 27.48
N ARG A 103 -18.67 -1.84 28.33
CA ARG A 103 -19.58 -0.67 28.43
C ARG A 103 -19.67 0.08 27.11
N ASP A 104 -18.53 0.31 26.46
CA ASP A 104 -18.52 0.81 25.10
C ASP A 104 -18.94 -0.31 24.14
N ARG A 105 -20.17 -0.21 23.65
CA ARG A 105 -20.77 -1.19 22.74
C ARG A 105 -20.02 -1.24 21.41
N LYS A 106 -19.38 -0.15 20.96
CA LYS A 106 -18.59 -0.14 19.72
C LYS A 106 -17.39 -1.04 19.84
N LEU A 107 -16.70 -1.01 20.99
CA LEU A 107 -15.57 -1.88 21.25
C LEU A 107 -15.99 -3.35 21.39
N ALA A 108 -17.12 -3.63 22.04
CA ALA A 108 -17.70 -4.98 22.11
C ALA A 108 -18.01 -5.54 20.71
N LEU A 109 -18.65 -4.75 19.86
CA LEU A 109 -18.93 -5.12 18.47
C LEU A 109 -17.65 -5.38 17.68
N GLN A 110 -16.65 -4.50 17.81
CA GLN A 110 -15.35 -4.68 17.13
C GLN A 110 -14.66 -5.97 17.56
N ALA A 111 -14.70 -6.32 18.86
CA ALA A 111 -14.12 -7.57 19.36
C ALA A 111 -14.76 -8.79 18.68
N VAL A 112 -16.10 -8.86 18.64
CA VAL A 112 -16.83 -9.97 18.00
C VAL A 112 -16.59 -10.01 16.49
N MET A 113 -16.69 -8.86 15.80
CA MET A 113 -16.55 -8.78 14.36
C MET A 113 -15.14 -9.15 13.88
N ARG A 114 -14.09 -8.74 14.61
CA ARG A 114 -12.69 -9.10 14.30
C ARG A 114 -12.45 -10.61 14.36
N LYS A 115 -13.13 -11.32 15.27
CA LYS A 115 -13.05 -12.79 15.38
C LYS A 115 -13.91 -13.50 14.35
N TRP A 116 -15.08 -12.96 14.02
CA TRP A 116 -16.01 -13.57 13.07
C TRP A 116 -15.60 -13.40 11.62
N LEU A 117 -15.19 -12.19 11.24
CA LEU A 117 -14.84 -11.83 9.86
C LEU A 117 -13.48 -11.10 9.84
N PRO A 118 -12.37 -11.83 10.03
CA PRO A 118 -11.04 -11.23 10.01
C PRO A 118 -10.71 -10.70 8.61
N LEU A 119 -10.52 -9.39 8.51
CA LEU A 119 -10.28 -8.69 7.24
C LEU A 119 -8.91 -9.07 6.64
N ALA A 120 -7.85 -9.06 7.44
CA ALA A 120 -6.48 -9.30 6.99
C ALA A 120 -6.31 -10.61 6.18
N PRO A 121 -6.66 -11.81 6.68
CA PRO A 121 -6.52 -13.04 5.90
C PRO A 121 -7.44 -13.08 4.67
N SER A 122 -8.59 -12.40 4.73
CA SER A 122 -9.53 -12.35 3.61
C SER A 122 -8.99 -11.50 2.45
N VAL A 123 -8.44 -10.33 2.76
CA VAL A 123 -7.82 -9.43 1.78
C VAL A 123 -6.52 -10.03 1.26
N LEU A 124 -5.65 -10.55 2.12
CA LEU A 124 -4.39 -11.18 1.68
C LEU A 124 -4.63 -12.36 0.73
N LYS A 125 -5.65 -13.17 1.01
CA LYS A 125 -6.06 -14.27 0.13
C LYS A 125 -6.68 -13.80 -1.18
N MET A 126 -7.35 -12.64 -1.19
CA MET A 126 -7.83 -12.02 -2.42
C MET A 126 -6.65 -11.52 -3.26
N VAL A 127 -5.76 -10.75 -2.65
CA VAL A 127 -4.55 -10.20 -3.28
C VAL A 127 -3.71 -11.32 -3.87
N SER A 128 -3.46 -12.41 -3.14
CA SER A 128 -2.66 -13.55 -3.61
C SER A 128 -3.31 -14.34 -4.76
N ARG A 129 -4.62 -14.18 -4.98
CA ARG A 129 -5.36 -14.89 -6.04
C ARG A 129 -5.56 -14.05 -7.29
N VAL A 130 -5.74 -12.74 -7.10
CA VAL A 130 -6.06 -11.80 -8.19
C VAL A 130 -4.79 -11.18 -8.75
N LEU A 131 -3.81 -10.83 -7.90
CA LEU A 131 -2.56 -10.25 -8.37
C LEU A 131 -1.59 -11.36 -8.80
N PRO A 132 -0.97 -11.24 -9.98
CA PRO A 132 0.10 -12.14 -10.39
C PRO A 132 1.34 -11.95 -9.50
N SER A 133 2.22 -12.97 -9.48
CA SER A 133 3.52 -12.85 -8.81
C SER A 133 4.32 -11.68 -9.41
N PRO A 134 5.19 -11.02 -8.62
CA PRO A 134 5.96 -9.88 -9.10
C PRO A 134 6.75 -10.21 -10.38
N ILE A 135 7.31 -11.41 -10.47
CA ILE A 135 8.05 -11.91 -11.65
C ILE A 135 7.16 -11.94 -12.91
N ALA A 136 5.91 -12.41 -12.79
CA ALA A 136 4.97 -12.43 -13.92
C ALA A 136 4.46 -11.02 -14.26
N ALA A 137 4.21 -10.19 -13.24
CA ALA A 137 3.73 -8.82 -13.39
C ALA A 137 4.77 -7.88 -14.03
N GLN A 138 6.06 -8.14 -13.81
CA GLN A 138 7.15 -7.31 -14.33
C GLN A 138 7.23 -7.36 -15.86
N LYS A 139 6.98 -8.53 -16.47
CA LYS A 139 6.99 -8.67 -17.93
C LYS A 139 6.00 -7.73 -18.62
N THR A 140 4.78 -7.62 -18.09
CA THR A 140 3.75 -6.73 -18.67
C THR A 140 3.94 -5.26 -18.30
N ARG A 141 4.71 -4.97 -17.24
CA ARG A 141 5.02 -3.60 -16.81
C ARG A 141 6.27 -3.05 -17.48
N ALA A 142 7.21 -3.89 -17.90
CA ALA A 142 8.46 -3.50 -18.55
C ALA A 142 8.18 -2.62 -19.77
N ASP A 143 7.22 -2.99 -20.62
CA ASP A 143 6.87 -2.22 -21.82
C ASP A 143 6.43 -0.77 -21.52
N ARG A 144 5.85 -0.53 -20.34
CA ARG A 144 5.40 0.81 -19.92
C ARG A 144 6.44 1.57 -19.10
N LEU A 145 7.35 0.86 -18.46
CA LEU A 145 8.36 1.44 -17.57
C LEU A 145 9.70 1.64 -18.27
N CYS A 146 10.07 0.81 -19.23
CA CYS A 146 11.33 0.88 -19.96
C CYS A 146 11.16 1.66 -21.27
N VAL A 147 10.51 2.82 -21.19
CA VAL A 147 10.33 3.70 -22.35
C VAL A 147 11.41 4.77 -22.29
N PRO A 148 12.20 4.99 -23.36
CA PRO A 148 13.10 6.13 -23.42
C PRO A 148 12.26 7.40 -23.36
N ASP A 149 12.44 8.20 -22.31
CA ASP A 149 11.79 9.52 -22.20
C ASP A 149 12.20 10.34 -23.43
N ALA A 150 11.22 10.76 -24.24
CA ALA A 150 11.47 11.76 -25.27
C ALA A 150 11.96 13.03 -24.56
N ALA A 151 13.08 13.56 -25.03
CA ALA A 151 13.85 14.61 -24.39
C ALA A 151 13.02 15.84 -23.98
N ASP A 152 12.52 15.88 -22.76
CA ASP A 152 12.23 17.15 -22.10
C ASP A 152 13.55 17.66 -21.48
N ALA A 153 14.03 18.76 -22.06
CA ALA A 153 15.26 19.45 -21.68
C ALA A 153 15.08 20.19 -20.35
N ASP A 154 14.76 19.47 -19.28
CA ASP A 154 14.86 20.02 -17.94
C ASP A 154 16.36 20.19 -17.64
N GLN A 155 16.78 21.45 -17.54
CA GLN A 155 18.06 21.82 -16.95
C GLN A 155 18.00 21.42 -15.48
N VAL A 156 18.44 20.19 -15.19
CA VAL A 156 18.71 19.78 -13.81
C VAL A 156 19.87 20.65 -13.36
N ALA A 157 19.62 21.53 -12.39
CA ALA A 157 20.68 22.32 -11.79
C ALA A 157 21.76 21.37 -11.26
N THR A 158 23.02 21.66 -11.60
CA THR A 158 24.17 20.93 -11.12
C THR A 158 24.35 21.24 -9.64
N PHE A 159 23.83 20.38 -8.78
CA PHE A 159 23.91 20.57 -7.34
C PHE A 159 25.20 19.96 -6.79
N HIS A 160 25.96 20.74 -6.02
CA HIS A 160 27.18 20.28 -5.36
C HIS A 160 26.86 19.33 -4.19
N SER A 161 27.84 18.50 -3.82
CA SER A 161 27.74 17.58 -2.67
C SER A 161 27.55 18.36 -1.38
N ILE A 162 26.41 18.16 -0.71
CA ILE A 162 26.13 18.72 0.60
C ILE A 162 26.86 17.87 1.65
N GLN A 163 27.85 18.45 2.34
CA GLN A 163 28.42 17.83 3.54
C GLN A 163 27.48 18.08 4.72
N GLY A 164 26.76 17.05 5.15
CA GLY A 164 25.88 17.08 6.31
C GLY A 164 25.85 15.72 7.00
N ALA A 165 25.66 15.72 8.32
CA ALA A 165 25.61 14.51 9.16
C ALA A 165 24.31 13.68 9.01
N GLU A 166 23.49 13.99 8.01
CA GLU A 166 22.18 13.36 7.80
C GLU A 166 22.30 12.16 6.87
N VAL A 167 21.68 11.05 7.25
CA VAL A 167 21.70 9.81 6.48
C VAL A 167 20.45 9.75 5.59
N TYR A 168 20.65 9.81 4.28
CA TYR A 168 19.57 9.61 3.31
C TYR A 168 19.33 8.13 3.05
N VAL A 169 18.05 7.74 3.14
CA VAL A 169 17.58 6.41 2.75
C VAL A 169 16.79 6.53 1.46
N ALA A 170 17.36 6.03 0.36
CA ALA A 170 16.63 5.94 -0.90
C ALA A 170 15.65 4.77 -0.84
N VAL A 171 14.36 5.02 -1.09
CA VAL A 171 13.35 3.96 -1.11
C VAL A 171 13.05 3.58 -2.55
N GLY A 172 13.26 2.31 -2.88
CA GLY A 172 13.06 1.77 -4.22
C GLY A 172 12.33 0.43 -4.21
N ARG A 173 11.98 -0.05 -5.39
CA ARG A 173 11.41 -1.38 -5.57
C ARG A 173 12.33 -2.21 -6.46
N VAL A 174 12.65 -3.43 -6.02
CA VAL A 174 13.43 -4.36 -6.84
C VAL A 174 12.59 -4.82 -8.02
N PHE A 175 12.93 -4.37 -9.23
CA PHE A 175 12.16 -4.68 -10.44
C PHE A 175 12.49 -6.05 -11.04
N SER A 176 13.71 -6.56 -10.92
CA SER A 176 14.04 -7.91 -11.42
C SER A 176 15.29 -8.43 -10.71
N GLY A 177 15.50 -9.74 -10.75
CA GLY A 177 16.63 -10.38 -10.07
C GLY A 177 16.53 -10.28 -8.55
N THR A 178 17.67 -10.34 -7.88
CA THR A 178 17.81 -10.17 -6.43
C THR A 178 18.88 -9.13 -6.18
N LEU A 179 18.57 -8.10 -5.41
CA LEU A 179 19.52 -7.04 -5.09
C LEU A 179 20.34 -7.47 -3.88
N LYS A 180 21.67 -7.51 -4.00
CA LYS A 180 22.58 -7.78 -2.89
C LYS A 180 23.48 -6.59 -2.61
N ALA A 181 23.81 -6.36 -1.35
CA ALA A 181 24.63 -5.22 -0.91
C ALA A 181 26.08 -5.26 -1.45
N GLN A 182 26.56 -6.44 -1.83
CA GLN A 182 27.93 -6.68 -2.28
C GLN A 182 28.07 -6.77 -3.80
N ASP A 183 26.98 -6.62 -4.55
CA ASP A 183 27.05 -6.70 -6.00
C ASP A 183 27.58 -5.38 -6.59
N LEU A 184 28.29 -5.49 -7.70
CA LEU A 184 28.63 -4.32 -8.51
C LEU A 184 27.36 -3.81 -9.19
N LEU A 185 27.04 -2.54 -8.99
CA LEU A 185 25.83 -1.92 -9.52
C LEU A 185 26.16 -0.65 -10.29
N TYR A 186 25.37 -0.39 -11.32
CA TYR A 186 25.42 0.81 -12.12
C TYR A 186 24.19 1.66 -11.81
N LEU A 187 24.44 2.92 -11.45
CA LEU A 187 23.42 3.93 -11.32
C LEU A 187 23.19 4.59 -12.67
N LEU A 188 22.00 4.38 -13.20
CA LEU A 188 21.55 4.91 -14.47
C LEU A 188 20.72 6.16 -14.21
N GLY A 189 21.16 7.27 -14.77
CA GLY A 189 20.44 8.53 -14.76
C GLY A 189 19.15 8.47 -15.59
N PRO A 190 18.21 9.41 -15.37
CA PRO A 190 16.88 9.37 -15.99
C PRO A 190 16.91 9.49 -17.52
N LYS A 191 17.97 10.05 -18.11
CA LYS A 191 18.13 10.21 -19.56
C LYS A 191 18.85 9.03 -20.21
N TYR A 192 19.26 8.01 -19.44
CA TYR A 192 20.00 6.88 -19.96
C TYR A 192 19.11 5.89 -20.71
N ASN A 193 19.48 5.60 -21.95
CA ASN A 193 18.71 4.91 -22.97
C ASN A 193 19.29 3.52 -23.31
N GLY A 194 20.35 3.07 -22.61
CA GLY A 194 20.86 1.70 -22.71
C GLY A 194 21.84 1.42 -23.86
N SER A 195 22.01 2.37 -24.80
CA SER A 195 22.85 2.19 -26.01
C SER A 195 24.26 2.76 -25.89
N GLU A 196 24.53 3.62 -24.91
CA GLU A 196 25.76 4.44 -24.87
C GLU A 196 26.90 3.86 -24.03
N GLY A 197 26.71 2.68 -23.43
CA GLY A 197 27.74 2.00 -22.63
C GLY A 197 28.18 2.78 -21.37
N VAL A 198 29.26 2.32 -20.73
CA VAL A 198 29.79 2.84 -19.45
C VAL A 198 30.37 4.26 -19.57
N SER A 199 30.70 4.70 -20.78
CA SER A 199 31.34 5.98 -21.08
C SER A 199 30.40 7.19 -21.11
N SER A 200 29.11 7.00 -20.84
CA SER A 200 28.14 8.10 -20.79
C SER A 200 28.19 8.79 -19.42
N SER A 201 28.06 10.13 -19.41
CA SER A 201 28.00 10.95 -18.17
C SER A 201 26.78 10.65 -17.29
N HIS A 202 25.88 9.78 -17.77
CA HIS A 202 24.65 9.36 -17.11
C HIS A 202 24.77 8.01 -16.39
N VAL A 203 25.96 7.40 -16.40
CA VAL A 203 26.22 6.14 -15.69
C VAL A 203 27.26 6.38 -14.60
N THR A 204 26.95 5.96 -13.37
CA THR A 204 27.93 5.93 -12.27
C THR A 204 28.08 4.51 -11.77
N GLU A 205 29.33 4.03 -11.72
CA GLU A 205 29.65 2.73 -11.14
C GLU A 205 29.69 2.83 -9.62
N ILE A 206 28.92 1.97 -8.96
CA ILE A 206 28.86 1.88 -7.50
C ILE A 206 29.70 0.66 -7.10
N SER A 207 30.77 0.94 -6.35
CA SER A 207 31.67 -0.11 -5.88
C SER A 207 30.96 -1.08 -4.93
N PRO A 208 31.34 -2.38 -4.97
CA PRO A 208 30.85 -3.38 -4.02
C PRO A 208 31.04 -2.89 -2.59
N THR A 209 30.10 -3.19 -1.68
CA THR A 209 30.15 -2.85 -0.23
C THR A 209 29.88 -1.40 0.15
N SER A 210 29.69 -0.49 -0.82
CA SER A 210 29.33 0.91 -0.53
C SER A 210 27.87 1.10 -0.12
N LEU A 211 27.02 0.10 -0.38
CA LEU A 211 25.58 0.16 -0.13
C LEU A 211 25.18 -0.70 1.07
N GLN A 212 24.26 -0.16 1.87
CA GLN A 212 23.54 -0.93 2.89
C GLN A 212 22.07 -1.03 2.51
N LEU A 213 21.53 -2.24 2.53
CA LEU A 213 20.13 -2.51 2.21
C LEU A 213 19.32 -2.70 3.48
N TYR A 214 18.17 -2.05 3.55
CA TYR A 214 17.24 -2.11 4.65
C TYR A 214 15.85 -2.51 4.16
N MET A 215 15.17 -3.38 4.89
CA MET A 215 13.75 -3.62 4.71
C MET A 215 12.97 -2.60 5.54
N VAL A 216 12.10 -1.83 4.88
CA VAL A 216 11.30 -0.79 5.52
C VAL A 216 10.09 -1.42 6.20
N MET A 217 10.07 -1.41 7.54
CA MET A 217 8.99 -1.96 8.38
C MET A 217 8.18 -0.84 9.04
N GLY A 218 7.73 0.13 8.24
CA GLY A 218 7.06 1.33 8.75
C GLY A 218 8.06 2.33 9.31
N ALA A 219 8.12 2.48 10.64
CA ALA A 219 9.07 3.37 11.29
C ALA A 219 10.46 2.74 11.46
N ASP A 220 10.54 1.42 11.47
CA ASP A 220 11.78 0.68 11.71
C ASP A 220 12.45 0.24 10.41
N PHE A 221 13.78 0.17 10.44
CA PHE A 221 14.60 -0.32 9.34
C PHE A 221 15.35 -1.59 9.78
N VAL A 222 15.19 -2.67 9.03
CA VAL A 222 15.87 -3.94 9.30
C VAL A 222 16.96 -4.14 8.26
N LEU A 223 18.23 -4.21 8.68
CA LEU A 223 19.34 -4.48 7.78
C LEU A 223 19.19 -5.87 7.13
N VAL A 224 19.34 -5.94 5.81
CA VAL A 224 19.23 -7.18 5.03
C VAL A 224 20.38 -7.28 4.03
N ASN A 225 20.84 -8.50 3.76
CA ASN A 225 21.93 -8.72 2.80
C ASN A 225 21.43 -8.82 1.35
N GLU A 226 20.20 -9.32 1.17
CA GLU A 226 19.60 -9.54 -0.14
C GLU A 226 18.09 -9.26 -0.12
N VAL A 227 17.57 -8.75 -1.24
CA VAL A 227 16.14 -8.45 -1.40
C VAL A 227 15.61 -9.02 -2.72
N PRO A 228 14.56 -9.88 -2.67
CA PRO A 228 13.98 -10.49 -3.86
C PRO A 228 13.10 -9.50 -4.66
N PRO A 229 12.72 -9.85 -5.91
CA PRO A 229 12.01 -8.94 -6.78
C PRO A 229 10.57 -8.69 -6.29
N GLY A 230 10.10 -7.46 -6.43
CA GLY A 230 8.78 -7.03 -6.03
C GLY A 230 8.70 -6.40 -4.64
N ASN A 231 9.73 -6.57 -3.81
CA ASN A 231 9.83 -5.95 -2.49
C ASN A 231 10.31 -4.50 -2.57
N ILE A 232 9.93 -3.72 -1.55
CA ILE A 232 10.42 -2.37 -1.32
C ILE A 232 11.69 -2.47 -0.46
N VAL A 233 12.72 -1.72 -0.84
CA VAL A 233 14.03 -1.69 -0.18
C VAL A 233 14.42 -0.24 0.10
N GLY A 234 14.94 0.00 1.29
CA GLY A 234 15.68 1.20 1.64
C GLY A 234 17.16 0.99 1.35
N ILE A 235 17.80 1.94 0.67
CA ILE A 235 19.20 1.86 0.26
C ILE A 235 19.92 3.08 0.83
N VAL A 236 20.97 2.83 1.60
CA VAL A 236 21.86 3.86 2.14
C VAL A 236 23.19 3.81 1.37
N GLY A 237 23.78 4.98 1.11
CA GLY A 237 25.02 5.13 0.35
C GLY A 237 24.85 5.83 -1.01
N LEU A 238 23.62 6.00 -1.48
CA LEU A 238 23.31 6.62 -2.78
C LEU A 238 23.26 8.16 -2.78
N HIS A 239 23.52 8.78 -1.63
CA HIS A 239 23.28 10.21 -1.36
C HIS A 239 23.98 11.21 -2.29
N GLU A 240 25.17 10.86 -2.80
CA GLU A 240 25.95 11.75 -3.68
C GLU A 240 25.50 11.66 -5.15
N HIS A 241 24.89 10.53 -5.54
CA HIS A 241 24.67 10.18 -6.95
C HIS A 241 23.20 10.29 -7.38
N VAL A 242 22.25 10.28 -6.44
CA VAL A 242 20.81 10.36 -6.72
C VAL A 242 20.27 11.75 -6.40
N LEU A 243 19.80 12.45 -7.43
CA LEU A 243 19.14 13.75 -7.24
C LEU A 243 17.63 13.63 -6.99
N LYS A 244 16.90 12.87 -7.82
CA LYS A 244 15.45 12.66 -7.66
C LYS A 244 15.02 11.25 -7.98
N THR A 245 15.39 10.79 -9.16
CA THR A 245 15.04 9.47 -9.68
C THR A 245 16.29 8.86 -10.28
N ALA A 246 16.57 7.62 -9.94
CA ALA A 246 17.65 6.85 -10.54
C ALA A 246 17.23 5.39 -10.64
N THR A 247 17.77 4.71 -11.65
CA THR A 247 17.58 3.27 -11.83
C THR A 247 18.88 2.57 -11.48
N LEU A 248 18.84 1.61 -10.56
CA LEU A 248 19.97 0.73 -10.27
C LEU A 248 19.87 -0.55 -11.10
N ALA A 249 20.95 -0.91 -11.77
CA ALA A 249 21.04 -2.12 -12.58
C ALA A 249 22.39 -2.81 -12.40
N SER A 250 22.41 -4.13 -12.50
CA SER A 250 23.67 -4.91 -12.55
C SER A 250 24.33 -4.87 -13.93
N THR A 251 23.61 -4.40 -14.96
CA THR A 251 24.10 -4.28 -16.32
C THR A 251 23.81 -2.90 -16.88
N VAL A 252 24.68 -2.45 -17.78
CA VAL A 252 24.55 -1.16 -18.47
C VAL A 252 23.64 -1.26 -19.70
N ALA A 253 23.33 -2.48 -20.16
CA ALA A 253 22.38 -2.76 -21.24
C ALA A 253 20.90 -2.74 -20.77
N CYS A 254 20.54 -1.76 -19.94
CA CYS A 254 19.19 -1.56 -19.43
C CYS A 254 18.81 -0.08 -19.60
N PRO A 255 17.66 0.25 -20.22
CA PRO A 255 17.19 1.64 -20.22
C PRO A 255 16.81 2.05 -18.79
N SER A 256 16.91 3.35 -18.49
CA SER A 256 16.37 3.87 -17.24
C SER A 256 14.86 3.63 -17.18
N LEU A 257 14.36 3.30 -15.98
CA LEU A 257 12.92 3.26 -15.74
C LEU A 257 12.33 4.66 -15.86
N ALA A 258 11.18 4.75 -16.50
CA ALA A 258 10.42 5.96 -16.73
C ALA A 258 10.05 6.62 -15.40
N LYS A 259 10.04 7.95 -15.40
CA LYS A 259 9.63 8.74 -14.25
C LYS A 259 8.19 8.39 -13.88
N MET A 260 7.90 8.44 -12.57
CA MET A 260 6.53 8.28 -12.10
C MET A 260 5.69 9.44 -12.65
N PRO A 261 4.61 9.18 -13.41
CA PRO A 261 3.75 10.25 -13.89
C PRO A 261 3.01 10.85 -12.69
N TYR A 262 3.30 12.12 -12.38
CA TYR A 262 2.53 12.84 -11.36
C TYR A 262 1.12 13.10 -11.88
N GLN A 263 0.12 12.81 -11.05
CA GLN A 263 -1.29 13.03 -11.39
C GLN A 263 -1.61 14.53 -11.56
N ALA A 264 -0.78 15.41 -11.00
CA ALA A 264 -0.89 16.85 -11.13
C ALA A 264 0.50 17.46 -11.34
N LYS A 265 0.60 18.41 -12.27
CA LYS A 265 1.80 19.24 -12.43
C LYS A 265 1.87 20.26 -11.29
N PRO A 266 3.05 20.63 -10.77
CA PRO A 266 3.19 21.73 -9.82
C PRO A 266 2.65 23.04 -10.42
N ILE A 267 1.73 23.71 -9.70
CA ILE A 267 1.07 24.94 -10.20
C ILE A 267 1.58 26.19 -9.46
N VAL A 268 1.82 26.06 -8.16
CA VAL A 268 2.16 27.19 -7.29
C VAL A 268 3.65 27.51 -7.44
N ARG A 269 3.96 28.78 -7.74
CA ARG A 269 5.33 29.31 -7.79
C ARG A 269 5.50 30.34 -6.69
N VAL A 270 6.59 30.23 -5.94
CA VAL A 270 6.92 31.14 -4.84
C VAL A 270 8.37 31.57 -5.05
N ALA A 271 8.61 32.89 -5.04
CA ALA A 271 9.96 33.44 -4.96
C ALA A 271 10.39 33.44 -3.48
N VAL A 272 11.58 32.89 -3.21
CA VAL A 272 12.14 32.78 -1.87
C VAL A 272 13.48 33.50 -1.85
N GLU A 273 13.63 34.43 -0.91
CA GLU A 273 14.85 35.21 -0.70
C GLU A 273 15.25 35.07 0.78
N PRO A 274 16.56 35.00 1.10
CA PRO A 274 17.00 34.95 2.48
C PRO A 274 16.83 36.33 3.13
N GLU A 275 16.47 36.36 4.43
CA GLU A 275 16.39 37.60 5.21
C GLU A 275 17.76 38.31 5.28
N ASP A 276 18.82 37.51 5.45
CA ASP A 276 20.21 37.97 5.41
C ASP A 276 20.92 37.41 4.17
N PRO A 277 21.53 38.26 3.32
CA PRO A 277 22.21 37.81 2.09
C PRO A 277 23.45 36.95 2.35
N ARG A 278 23.99 36.97 3.59
CA ARG A 278 25.14 36.14 3.98
C ARG A 278 24.78 34.65 4.10
N HIS A 279 23.51 34.34 4.39
CA HIS A 279 23.03 32.97 4.56
C HIS A 279 22.53 32.35 3.24
N PHE A 280 22.86 32.94 2.09
CA PHE A 280 22.43 32.43 0.78
C PHE A 280 22.87 30.97 0.55
N ALA A 281 24.09 30.61 0.95
CA ALA A 281 24.61 29.25 0.82
C ALA A 281 23.80 28.23 1.65
N GLU A 282 23.30 28.63 2.82
CA GLU A 282 22.46 27.79 3.68
C GLU A 282 21.06 27.60 3.08
N LEU A 283 20.49 28.67 2.51
CA LEU A 283 19.22 28.59 1.79
C LEU A 283 19.33 27.68 0.57
N GLU A 284 20.40 27.82 -0.22
CA GLU A 284 20.65 26.95 -1.37
C GLU A 284 20.76 25.48 -0.94
N ALA A 285 21.55 25.19 0.11
CA ALA A 285 21.66 23.84 0.66
C ALA A 285 20.28 23.32 1.15
N GLY A 286 19.47 24.16 1.80
CA GLY A 286 18.11 23.81 2.23
C GLY A 286 17.18 23.49 1.07
N LEU A 287 17.19 24.30 0.01
CA LEU A 287 16.41 24.09 -1.21
C LEU A 287 16.83 22.81 -1.94
N GLN A 288 18.13 22.52 -1.98
CA GLN A 288 18.65 21.26 -2.53
C GLN A 288 18.13 20.04 -1.74
N ARG A 289 18.07 20.12 -0.40
CA ARG A 289 17.49 19.05 0.44
C ARG A 289 16.01 18.86 0.16
N LEU A 290 15.26 19.96 0.01
CA LEU A 290 13.84 19.94 -0.29
C LEU A 290 13.59 19.29 -1.67
N TYR A 291 14.34 19.69 -2.70
CA TYR A 291 14.23 19.14 -4.05
C TYR A 291 14.46 17.63 -4.12
N ARG A 292 15.36 17.09 -3.27
CA ARG A 292 15.63 15.64 -3.17
C ARG A 292 14.54 14.88 -2.42
N SER A 293 13.97 15.50 -1.39
CA SER A 293 12.99 14.87 -0.50
C SER A 293 11.59 14.88 -1.08
N ASP A 294 11.20 15.98 -1.73
CA ASP A 294 9.89 16.15 -2.34
C ASP A 294 9.97 16.04 -3.87
N PRO A 295 9.35 15.01 -4.47
CA PRO A 295 9.32 14.87 -5.92
C PRO A 295 8.71 16.06 -6.67
N THR A 296 7.77 16.76 -6.05
CA THR A 296 6.94 17.81 -6.68
C THR A 296 7.59 19.19 -6.68
N VAL A 297 8.66 19.38 -5.92
CA VAL A 297 9.34 20.67 -5.82
C VAL A 297 10.30 20.85 -6.99
N GLU A 298 10.18 21.97 -7.69
CA GLU A 298 11.10 22.39 -8.75
C GLU A 298 11.80 23.68 -8.31
N VAL A 299 13.13 23.68 -8.33
CA VAL A 299 13.94 24.83 -7.92
C VAL A 299 14.61 25.40 -9.15
N HIS A 300 14.37 26.69 -9.40
CA HIS A 300 15.01 27.45 -10.48
C HIS A 300 15.69 28.67 -9.87
N VAL A 301 16.98 28.85 -10.18
CA VAL A 301 17.71 30.07 -9.80
C VAL A 301 17.45 31.11 -10.89
N GLN A 302 16.89 32.24 -10.50
CA GLN A 302 16.70 33.40 -11.39
C GLN A 302 17.68 34.48 -10.96
N VAL A 303 18.55 34.90 -11.90
CA VAL A 303 19.43 36.06 -11.68
C VAL A 303 18.71 37.30 -12.20
N TRP A 304 18.30 38.17 -11.28
CA TRP A 304 17.79 39.49 -11.63
C TRP A 304 18.96 40.40 -11.95
N LEU A 305 19.22 40.63 -13.24
CA LEU A 305 20.05 41.76 -13.65
C LEU A 305 19.24 43.03 -13.38
N PHE A 306 19.55 43.72 -12.29
CA PHE A 306 19.12 45.10 -12.12
C PHE A 306 19.85 45.95 -13.16
N GLU A 307 19.22 46.18 -14.31
CA GLU A 307 19.55 47.33 -15.14
C GLU A 307 19.17 48.58 -14.36
N SER A 308 20.17 49.21 -13.73
CA SER A 308 20.05 50.56 -13.19
C SER A 308 19.63 51.52 -14.30
N ARG A 309 18.45 52.11 -14.16
CA ARG A 309 18.09 53.37 -14.82
C ARG A 309 18.88 54.53 -14.23
#